data_AF-A0A8C6CS15-F1
#
_entry.id   AF-A0A8C6CS15-F1
#
_cell.length_a   1.000
_cell.length_b   1.000
_cell.length_c   1.000
_cell.angle_alpha   90.00
_cell.angle_beta   90.00
_cell.angle_gamma   90.00
#
_symmetry.space_group_name_H-M   'P 1'
#
loop_
_entity.id
_entity.type
_entity.pdbx_description
1 polymer ?
#
loop_
_entity_poly.entity_id
_entity_poly.type
_entity_poly.pdbx_seq_one_letter_code
_entity_poly.pdbx_strand_id
1 'polypeptide(L)'
;MASRLLRGAGALASQALRARGPNGVSVVRSMASGGGVPTDEEQATGLEREVMLAARKGQDPYNILAPKATSGTKEDPNLVPSITNKRIVGCICEEDNSTVIWFWLHKGEAQRCPSCGTHYKLVPHQLAH
;
A
#
# COMPACT_ATOMS: atom_id res chain seq x y z
N MET A 1 55.44 32.98 -17.94
CA MET A 1 56.56 32.93 -16.97
C MET A 1 56.03 32.31 -15.68
N ALA A 2 56.64 31.19 -15.24
CA ALA A 2 56.56 30.57 -13.90
C ALA A 2 55.17 30.08 -13.41
N SER A 3 54.99 28.94 -12.74
CA SER A 3 55.90 27.89 -12.29
C SER A 3 55.08 26.60 -12.09
N ARG A 4 55.71 25.46 -12.36
CA ARG A 4 55.31 24.13 -11.89
C ARG A 4 55.36 24.07 -10.37
N LEU A 5 54.56 23.21 -9.74
CA LEU A 5 55.04 22.13 -8.86
C LEU A 5 53.89 21.19 -8.46
N LEU A 6 54.22 19.90 -8.45
CA LEU A 6 53.37 18.72 -8.23
C LEU A 6 53.31 18.31 -6.75
N ARG A 7 52.38 17.37 -6.47
CA ARG A 7 52.42 16.25 -5.50
C ARG A 7 51.67 16.39 -4.16
N GLY A 8 50.90 15.33 -3.87
CA GLY A 8 50.44 14.91 -2.54
C GLY A 8 48.93 14.62 -2.52
N ALA A 9 48.47 13.44 -2.92
CA ALA A 9 48.38 12.21 -2.12
C ALA A 9 47.43 12.32 -0.91
N GLY A 10 46.34 11.54 -0.91
CA GLY A 10 45.51 11.31 0.27
C GLY A 10 44.05 10.99 -0.06
N ALA A 11 43.78 9.74 -0.45
CA ALA A 11 42.41 9.23 -0.44
C ALA A 11 41.95 9.04 1.00
N LEU A 12 40.83 9.66 1.38
CA LEU A 12 40.01 9.20 2.50
C LEU A 12 38.60 9.03 1.95
N ALA A 13 38.32 7.82 1.49
CA ALA A 13 36.96 7.36 1.29
C ALA A 13 36.26 7.40 2.65
N SER A 14 35.39 8.37 2.87
CA SER A 14 34.46 8.35 3.99
C SER A 14 33.56 7.13 3.79
N GLN A 15 33.78 6.08 4.58
CA GLN A 15 32.87 4.96 4.66
C GLN A 15 31.52 5.51 5.10
N ALA A 16 30.55 5.57 4.18
CA ALA A 16 29.16 5.78 4.54
C ALA A 16 28.77 4.63 5.48
N LEU A 17 28.58 4.95 6.76
CA LEU A 17 27.90 4.08 7.69
C LEU A 17 26.53 3.75 7.08
N ARG A 18 26.42 2.56 6.49
CA ARG A 18 25.11 1.96 6.23
C ARG A 18 24.47 1.78 7.59
N ALA A 19 23.58 2.70 7.96
CA ALA A 19 22.63 2.47 9.03
C ALA A 19 21.88 1.19 8.66
N ARG A 20 22.25 0.08 9.30
CA ARG A 20 21.39 -1.09 9.38
C ARG A 20 20.12 -0.59 10.05
N GLY A 21 19.04 -0.46 9.27
CA GLY A 21 17.71 -0.33 9.82
C GLY A 21 17.47 -1.46 10.83
N PRO A 22 16.60 -1.26 11.82
CA PRO A 22 16.39 -2.24 12.88
C PRO A 22 16.09 -3.59 12.23
N ASN A 23 16.94 -4.57 12.54
CA ASN A 23 16.69 -5.97 12.20
C ASN A 23 15.26 -6.28 12.61
N GLY A 24 14.43 -6.68 11.64
CA GLY A 24 13.09 -7.19 11.92
C GLY A 24 13.22 -8.23 13.02
N VAL A 25 12.56 -7.97 14.16
CA VAL A 25 12.55 -8.90 15.29
C VAL A 25 11.93 -10.18 14.76
N SER A 26 12.74 -11.23 14.58
CA SER A 26 12.23 -12.56 14.31
C SER A 26 11.41 -12.96 15.52
N VAL A 27 10.08 -12.86 15.42
CA VAL A 27 9.17 -13.37 16.45
C VAL A 27 9.40 -14.86 16.54
N VAL A 28 10.12 -15.28 17.59
CA VAL A 28 10.27 -16.70 17.93
C VAL A 28 8.89 -17.18 18.36
N ARG A 29 8.30 -18.08 17.57
CA ARG A 29 6.97 -18.65 17.85
C ARG A 29 7.07 -19.59 19.04
N SER A 30 6.14 -19.48 19.98
CA SER A 30 5.97 -20.48 21.02
C SER A 30 5.49 -21.77 20.36
N MET A 31 6.23 -22.86 20.52
CA MET A 31 5.66 -24.18 20.28
C MET A 31 4.59 -24.43 21.35
N ALA A 32 3.47 -25.06 21.00
CA ALA A 32 2.42 -25.39 21.97
C ALA A 32 2.96 -26.37 23.01
N SER A 33 3.33 -25.87 24.19
CA SER A 33 4.05 -26.63 25.22
C SER A 33 3.19 -27.62 26.01
N GLY A 34 1.93 -27.89 25.61
CA GLY A 34 0.94 -28.52 26.49
C GLY A 34 -0.10 -29.44 25.84
N GLY A 35 0.11 -29.92 24.61
CA GLY A 35 -0.92 -30.65 23.86
C GLY A 35 -2.07 -29.76 23.39
N GLY A 36 -2.95 -30.27 22.51
CA GLY A 36 -4.07 -29.52 21.91
C GLY A 36 -3.83 -29.05 20.47
N VAL A 37 -4.86 -28.45 19.87
CA VAL A 37 -4.82 -27.87 18.50
C VAL A 37 -4.49 -26.38 18.60
N PRO A 38 -3.44 -25.88 17.92
CA PRO A 38 -3.06 -24.45 17.96
C PRO A 38 -4.15 -23.52 17.40
N THR A 39 -4.22 -22.30 17.93
CA THR A 39 -5.09 -21.22 17.43
C THR A 39 -4.45 -20.41 16.31
N ASP A 40 -5.24 -19.65 15.56
CA ASP A 40 -4.75 -18.80 14.47
C ASP A 40 -3.85 -17.66 15.01
N GLU A 41 -4.16 -17.12 16.20
CA GLU A 41 -3.29 -16.16 16.88
C GLU A 41 -1.86 -16.67 17.06
N GLU A 42 -1.71 -17.96 17.32
CA GLU A 42 -0.44 -18.62 17.61
C GLU A 42 0.27 -19.10 16.34
N GLN A 43 -0.47 -19.66 15.38
CA GLN A 43 0.12 -20.39 14.26
C GLN A 43 -0.06 -19.74 12.88
N ALA A 44 -1.05 -18.87 12.67
CA ALA A 44 -1.28 -18.21 11.38
C ALA A 44 -0.01 -17.50 10.90
N THR A 45 0.28 -17.58 9.60
CA THR A 45 1.53 -17.07 9.02
C THR A 45 1.34 -16.37 7.69
N GLY A 46 2.37 -15.67 7.22
CA GLY A 46 2.36 -14.92 5.96
C GLY A 46 1.13 -14.01 5.84
N LEU A 47 0.52 -14.01 4.65
CA LEU A 47 -0.62 -13.17 4.30
C LEU A 47 -1.84 -13.42 5.20
N GLU A 48 -2.08 -14.65 5.63
CA GLU A 48 -3.19 -14.99 6.53
C GLU A 48 -3.07 -14.21 7.85
N ARG A 49 -1.88 -14.22 8.45
CA ARG A 49 -1.62 -13.47 9.69
C ARG A 49 -1.76 -11.97 9.46
N GLU A 50 -1.24 -11.45 8.36
CA GLU A 50 -1.30 -10.02 8.04
C GLU A 50 -2.74 -9.54 7.88
N VAL A 51 -3.57 -10.28 7.14
CA VAL A 51 -5.00 -10.01 6.98
C VAL A 51 -5.72 -10.07 8.33
N MET A 52 -5.47 -11.11 9.13
CA MET A 52 -6.08 -11.26 10.46
C MET A 52 -5.76 -10.07 11.38
N LEU A 53 -4.49 -9.64 11.41
CA LEU A 53 -4.05 -8.51 12.23
C LEU A 53 -4.57 -7.16 11.71
N ALA A 54 -4.69 -6.98 10.39
CA ALA A 54 -5.24 -5.78 9.79
C ALA A 54 -6.75 -5.66 10.06
N ALA A 55 -7.49 -6.76 9.91
CA ALA A 55 -8.91 -6.83 10.22
C ALA A 55 -9.20 -6.47 11.69
N ARG A 56 -8.37 -6.96 12.63
CA ARG A 56 -8.46 -6.59 14.05
C ARG A 56 -8.28 -5.09 14.31
N LYS A 57 -7.52 -4.39 13.46
CA LYS A 57 -7.33 -2.93 13.51
C LYS A 57 -8.41 -2.16 12.73
N GLY A 58 -9.40 -2.84 12.14
CA GLY A 58 -10.41 -2.24 11.27
C GLY A 58 -9.86 -1.75 9.93
N GLN A 59 -8.73 -2.30 9.49
CA GLN A 59 -8.08 -1.95 8.23
C GLN A 59 -8.29 -3.06 7.19
N ASP A 60 -8.36 -2.69 5.91
CA ASP A 60 -8.48 -3.63 4.80
C ASP A 60 -7.43 -3.35 3.70
N PRO A 61 -6.14 -3.61 3.96
CA PRO A 61 -5.07 -3.41 2.98
C PRO A 61 -5.22 -4.33 1.76
N TYR A 62 -5.82 -5.52 1.96
CA TYR A 62 -5.92 -6.56 0.94
C TYR A 62 -7.25 -6.57 0.17
N ASN A 63 -8.07 -5.52 0.31
CA ASN A 63 -9.30 -5.28 -0.44
C ASN A 63 -10.32 -6.45 -0.38
N ILE A 64 -10.53 -6.98 0.82
CA ILE A 64 -11.51 -8.05 1.09
C ILE A 64 -12.93 -7.49 1.14
N LEU A 65 -13.10 -6.25 1.59
CA LEU A 65 -14.39 -5.61 1.76
C LEU A 65 -14.74 -4.74 0.56
N ALA A 66 -16.04 -4.66 0.26
CA ALA A 66 -16.52 -3.69 -0.71
C ALA A 66 -16.30 -2.26 -0.17
N PRO A 67 -15.65 -1.36 -0.95
CA PRO A 67 -15.44 0.01 -0.53
C PRO A 67 -16.78 0.75 -0.44
N LYS A 68 -16.93 1.59 0.58
CA LYS A 68 -18.12 2.46 0.71
C LYS A 68 -18.02 3.64 -0.25
N ALA A 69 -19.10 3.89 -0.97
CA ALA A 69 -19.21 5.07 -1.83
C ALA A 69 -19.33 6.36 -0.98
N THR A 70 -18.74 7.43 -1.51
CA THR A 70 -18.92 8.83 -1.07
C THR A 70 -20.05 9.48 -1.89
N SER A 71 -20.29 10.79 -1.74
CA SER A 71 -21.27 11.49 -2.58
C SER A 71 -20.88 11.52 -4.06
N GLY A 72 -19.59 11.34 -4.39
CA GLY A 72 -19.12 11.29 -5.77
C GLY A 72 -19.11 12.64 -6.49
N THR A 73 -19.22 13.73 -5.73
CA THR A 73 -19.13 15.10 -6.23
C THR A 73 -17.67 15.49 -6.49
N LYS A 74 -17.45 16.67 -7.09
CA LYS A 74 -16.07 17.14 -7.35
C LYS A 74 -15.33 17.43 -6.05
N GLU A 75 -16.07 17.91 -5.04
CA GLU A 75 -15.59 18.30 -3.72
C GLU A 75 -15.42 17.08 -2.81
N ASP A 76 -16.27 16.05 -2.97
CA ASP A 76 -16.23 14.79 -2.23
C ASP A 76 -16.19 13.58 -3.20
N PRO A 77 -15.03 13.35 -3.85
CA PRO A 77 -14.87 12.24 -4.80
C PRO A 77 -14.61 10.92 -4.08
N ASN A 78 -14.92 9.81 -4.76
CA ASN A 78 -14.58 8.47 -4.26
C ASN A 78 -13.06 8.29 -4.23
N LEU A 79 -12.49 8.13 -3.03
CA LEU A 79 -11.06 7.89 -2.87
C LEU A 79 -10.74 6.43 -3.21
N VAL A 80 -9.82 6.24 -4.16
CA VAL A 80 -9.42 4.92 -4.65
C VAL A 80 -7.97 4.66 -4.27
N PRO A 81 -7.70 3.87 -3.22
CA PRO A 81 -6.34 3.54 -2.80
C PRO A 81 -5.60 2.77 -3.90
N SER A 82 -4.36 3.11 -4.18
CA SER A 82 -3.53 2.35 -5.12
C SER A 82 -2.06 2.37 -4.71
N ILE A 83 -1.41 1.21 -4.83
CA ILE A 83 0.03 1.04 -4.68
C ILE A 83 0.81 1.51 -5.93
N THR A 84 0.11 1.81 -7.03
CA THR A 84 0.70 2.30 -8.29
C THR A 84 0.07 3.61 -8.75
N ASN A 85 0.51 4.13 -9.91
CA ASN A 85 -0.01 5.37 -10.49
C ASN A 85 -1.33 5.21 -11.27
N LYS A 86 -1.92 4.01 -11.33
CA LYS A 86 -3.26 3.80 -11.89
C LYS A 86 -3.96 2.56 -11.30
N ARG A 87 -5.29 2.56 -11.24
CA ARG A 87 -6.11 1.41 -10.78
C ARG A 87 -7.35 1.30 -11.66
N ILE A 88 -7.78 0.07 -11.96
CA ILE A 88 -9.06 -0.16 -12.65
C ILE A 88 -10.19 0.14 -11.67
N VAL A 89 -11.15 0.96 -12.11
CA VAL A 89 -12.38 1.26 -11.39
C VAL A 89 -13.55 0.66 -12.15
N GLY A 90 -14.43 -0.03 -11.41
CA GLY A 90 -15.75 -0.44 -11.89
C GLY A 90 -16.82 0.42 -11.23
N CYS A 91 -17.60 1.14 -12.02
CA CYS A 91 -18.70 1.97 -11.55
C CYS A 91 -20.04 1.29 -11.87
N ILE A 92 -20.79 0.96 -10.82
CA ILE A 92 -22.21 0.61 -10.90
C ILE A 92 -22.97 1.92 -10.72
N CYS A 93 -23.51 2.46 -11.81
CA CYS A 93 -24.02 3.84 -11.83
C CYS A 93 -25.30 4.04 -11.01
N GLU A 94 -26.15 3.02 -10.98
CA GLU A 94 -27.41 2.96 -10.23
C GLU A 94 -27.47 1.58 -9.57
N GLU A 95 -28.15 1.46 -8.42
CA GLU A 95 -28.10 0.27 -7.55
C GLU A 95 -28.39 -1.05 -8.29
N ASP A 96 -29.39 -1.05 -9.17
CA ASP A 96 -29.87 -2.24 -9.88
C ASP A 96 -29.24 -2.42 -11.28
N ASN A 97 -28.22 -1.63 -11.63
CA ASN A 97 -27.60 -1.76 -12.94
C ASN A 97 -26.88 -3.11 -13.10
N SER A 98 -27.24 -3.83 -14.16
CA SER A 98 -26.58 -5.09 -14.57
C SER A 98 -25.24 -4.88 -15.28
N THR A 99 -24.93 -3.65 -15.70
CA THR A 99 -23.72 -3.31 -16.44
C THR A 99 -22.78 -2.49 -15.58
N VAL A 100 -21.55 -2.97 -15.43
CA VAL A 100 -20.45 -2.25 -14.77
C VAL A 100 -19.66 -1.45 -15.81
N ILE A 101 -19.45 -0.17 -15.53
CA ILE A 101 -18.64 0.71 -16.37
C ILE A 101 -17.19 0.68 -15.89
N TRP A 102 -16.29 0.17 -16.74
CA TRP A 102 -14.88 -0.02 -16.40
C TRP A 102 -13.99 1.05 -17.03
N PHE A 103 -13.06 1.61 -16.25
CA PHE A 103 -12.05 2.55 -16.77
C PHE A 103 -10.79 2.57 -15.91
N TRP A 104 -9.69 3.06 -16.49
CA TRP A 104 -8.45 3.32 -15.76
C TRP A 104 -8.54 4.67 -15.04
N LEU A 105 -8.41 4.63 -13.71
CA LEU A 105 -8.19 5.81 -12.90
C LEU A 105 -6.68 6.02 -12.72
N HIS A 106 -6.19 7.18 -13.11
CA HIS A 106 -4.79 7.59 -13.06
C HIS A 106 -4.53 8.51 -11.86
N LYS A 107 -3.26 8.54 -11.43
CA LYS A 107 -2.78 9.53 -10.46
C LYS A 107 -2.89 10.92 -11.08
N GLY A 108 -3.43 11.87 -10.33
CA GLY A 108 -3.62 13.24 -10.79
C GLY A 108 -4.91 13.81 -10.26
N GLU A 109 -5.57 14.67 -11.04
CA GLU A 109 -6.88 15.23 -10.73
C GLU A 109 -7.96 14.14 -10.62
N ALA A 110 -9.09 14.49 -10.00
CA ALA A 110 -10.23 13.59 -9.96
C ALA A 110 -10.76 13.34 -11.39
N GLN A 111 -10.99 12.09 -11.73
CA GLN A 111 -11.58 11.69 -13.01
C GLN A 111 -13.02 11.25 -12.80
N ARG A 112 -13.79 11.19 -13.88
CA ARG A 112 -15.22 10.92 -13.84
C ARG A 112 -15.53 9.58 -14.51
N CYS A 113 -16.54 8.88 -13.99
CA CYS A 113 -17.15 7.77 -14.71
C CYS A 113 -17.67 8.26 -16.08
N PRO A 114 -17.36 7.57 -17.19
CA PRO A 114 -17.77 8.02 -18.52
C PRO A 114 -19.29 7.92 -18.77
N SER A 115 -20.05 7.26 -17.89
CA SER A 115 -21.50 7.13 -17.99
C SER A 115 -22.24 8.12 -17.09
N CYS A 116 -22.10 8.01 -15.76
CA CYS A 116 -22.86 8.83 -14.80
C CYS A 116 -22.15 10.10 -14.33
N GLY A 117 -20.84 10.23 -14.62
CA GLY A 117 -20.08 11.42 -14.22
C GLY A 117 -19.62 11.47 -12.76
N THR A 118 -19.86 10.43 -11.95
CA THR A 118 -19.35 10.30 -10.57
C THR A 118 -17.83 10.46 -10.52
N HIS A 119 -17.34 11.23 -9.55
CA HIS A 119 -15.91 11.52 -9.39
C HIS A 119 -15.18 10.45 -8.60
N TYR A 120 -13.95 10.17 -9.03
CA TYR A 120 -13.01 9.26 -8.39
C TYR A 120 -11.63 9.92 -8.33
N LYS A 121 -10.94 9.77 -7.21
CA LYS A 121 -9.60 10.30 -6.98
C LYS A 121 -8.67 9.19 -6.54
N LEU A 122 -7.59 8.99 -7.30
CA LEU A 122 -6.57 8.03 -6.92
C LEU A 122 -5.78 8.56 -5.71
N VAL A 123 -5.72 7.78 -4.63
CA VAL A 123 -4.91 8.11 -3.45
C VAL A 123 -3.78 7.08 -3.27
N PRO A 124 -2.57 7.51 -2.92
CA PRO A 124 -1.46 6.59 -2.68
C PRO A 124 -1.79 5.68 -1.49
N HIS A 125 -1.58 4.38 -1.66
CA HIS A 125 -1.70 3.38 -0.61
C HIS A 125 -0.34 2.73 -0.41
N GLN A 126 0.11 2.63 0.85
CA GLN A 126 1.29 1.89 1.21
C GLN A 126 0.86 0.57 1.83
N LEU A 127 1.22 -0.54 1.19
CA LEU A 127 1.18 -1.86 1.80
C LEU A 127 2.50 -2.06 2.53
N ALA A 128 2.44 -2.21 3.85
CA ALA A 128 3.58 -2.64 4.64
C ALA A 128 3.68 -4.16 4.53
N HIS A 129 4.76 -4.64 3.92
CA HIS A 129 5.21 -6.02 4.04
C HIS A 129 6.29 -6.07 5.13
#